data_AF-A0A1Q9BVG7-F1
#
_entry.id   AF-A0A1Q9BVG7-F1
#
_cell.length_a   1.000
_cell.length_b   1.000
_cell.length_c   1.000
_cell.angle_alpha   90.00
_cell.angle_beta   90.00
_cell.angle_gamma   90.00
#
_symmetry.space_group_name_H-M   'P 1'
#
loop_
_entity.id
_entity.type
_entity.pdbx_description
1 polymer ?
#
loop_
_entity_poly.entity_id
_entity_poly.type
_entity_poly.pdbx_seq_one_letter_code
_entity_poly.pdbx_strand_id
1 'polypeptide(L)'
;MLLGSTESYDACLQSCRDSPELKDQNQAGAWGVADAALGGERANQARCAEFCETEFELLCFPGESKVLVSGRGAVPVSTLAVGDEALSAIP
;
A
#
# COMPACT_ATOMS: atom_id res chain seq x y z
N MET A 1 -4.89 15.14 -2.43
CA MET A 1 -5.01 14.41 -3.72
C MET A 1 -4.12 13.20 -3.61
N LEU A 2 -4.68 12.04 -3.29
CA LEU A 2 -3.97 10.77 -3.43
C LEU A 2 -4.27 10.32 -4.86
N LEU A 3 -3.22 10.19 -5.68
CA LEU A 3 -3.29 9.56 -6.99
C LEU A 3 -3.49 8.06 -6.75
N GLY A 4 -4.72 7.67 -6.40
CA GLY A 4 -5.11 6.27 -6.38
C GLY A 4 -5.08 5.78 -7.82
N SER A 5 -4.02 5.06 -8.18
CA SER A 5 -3.95 4.34 -9.44
C SER A 5 -5.18 3.44 -9.52
N THR A 6 -6.02 3.61 -10.54
CA THR A 6 -7.16 2.73 -10.84
C THR A 6 -6.72 1.33 -11.32
N GLU A 7 -5.47 0.97 -11.06
CA GLU A 7 -4.83 -0.28 -11.43
C GLU A 7 -5.20 -1.35 -10.39
N SER A 8 -5.32 -2.62 -10.79
CA SER A 8 -5.50 -3.72 -9.83
C SER A 8 -4.16 -4.20 -9.27
N TYR A 9 -4.18 -4.94 -8.16
CA TYR A 9 -2.97 -5.56 -7.60
C TYR A 9 -2.17 -6.37 -8.64
N ASP A 10 -2.86 -7.21 -9.43
CA ASP A 10 -2.22 -8.01 -10.47
C ASP A 10 -1.61 -7.15 -11.58
N ALA A 11 -2.25 -6.03 -11.93
CA ALA A 11 -1.73 -5.09 -12.91
C ALA A 11 -0.49 -4.37 -12.35
N CYS A 12 -0.50 -3.96 -11.07
CA CYS A 12 0.67 -3.38 -10.40
C CYS A 12 1.87 -4.33 -10.41
N LEU A 13 1.66 -5.61 -10.06
CA LEU A 13 2.72 -6.63 -10.14
C LEU A 13 3.25 -6.82 -11.56
N GLN A 14 2.38 -6.75 -12.56
CA GLN A 14 2.79 -6.85 -13.95
C GLN A 14 3.61 -5.63 -14.39
N SER A 15 3.20 -4.43 -13.99
CA SER A 15 3.95 -3.18 -14.18
C SER A 15 5.34 -3.25 -13.54
N CYS A 16 5.47 -3.86 -12.35
CA CYS A 16 6.77 -4.12 -11.73
C CYS A 16 7.67 -5.05 -12.56
N ARG A 17 7.10 -6.09 -13.18
CA ARG A 17 7.85 -7.05 -14.02
C ARG A 17 8.26 -6.45 -15.36
N ASP A 18 7.43 -5.58 -15.91
CA ASP A 18 7.64 -5.02 -17.24
C ASP A 18 8.48 -3.74 -17.21
N SER A 19 8.63 -3.10 -16.04
CA SER A 19 9.42 -1.89 -15.87
C SER A 19 10.90 -2.10 -16.24
N PRO A 20 11.40 -1.45 -17.31
CA PRO A 20 12.80 -1.57 -17.72
C PRO A 20 13.75 -0.89 -16.72
N GLU A 21 13.27 0.10 -15.97
CA GLU A 21 14.07 0.80 -14.96
C GLU A 21 14.42 -0.07 -13.75
N LEU A 22 13.64 -1.12 -13.48
CA LEU A 22 13.91 -2.08 -12.42
C LEU A 22 14.86 -3.20 -12.85
N LYS A 23 15.02 -3.40 -14.18
CA LYS A 23 15.87 -4.44 -14.78
C LYS A 23 17.33 -4.02 -14.89
N ASP A 24 17.60 -2.73 -15.06
CA ASP A 24 18.93 -2.24 -15.46
C ASP A 24 19.60 -1.31 -14.43
N GLN A 25 19.17 -1.37 -13.17
CA GLN A 25 19.82 -0.63 -12.08
C GLN A 25 20.96 -1.42 -11.45
N ASN A 26 22.01 -1.62 -12.25
CA ASN A 26 23.38 -1.72 -11.72
C ASN A 26 23.95 -0.34 -11.33
N GLN A 27 23.15 0.73 -11.47
CA GLN A 27 23.49 2.06 -10.98
C GLN A 27 22.97 2.24 -9.56
N ALA A 28 23.90 2.55 -8.67
CA ALA A 28 23.66 3.05 -7.33
C ALA A 28 22.84 4.35 -7.37
N GLY A 29 21.53 4.24 -7.57
CA GLY A 29 20.58 5.33 -7.41
C GLY A 29 20.03 5.34 -5.99
N ALA A 30 20.06 6.51 -5.34
CA ALA A 30 19.42 6.98 -4.08
C ALA A 30 19.44 6.10 -2.80
N TRP A 31 19.48 4.76 -2.90
CA TRP A 31 19.22 3.82 -1.81
C TRP A 31 20.43 2.96 -1.41
N GLY A 32 21.59 3.21 -2.02
CA GLY A 32 22.90 2.85 -1.48
C GLY A 32 23.27 1.36 -1.54
N VAL A 33 24.58 1.13 -1.44
CA VAL A 33 25.38 -0.10 -1.36
C VAL A 33 24.76 -1.39 -0.76
N ALA A 34 23.65 -1.33 -0.03
CA ALA A 34 22.97 -2.51 0.52
C ALA A 34 22.29 -3.37 -0.56
N ASP A 35 21.70 -2.75 -1.60
CA ASP A 35 21.00 -3.47 -2.67
C ASP A 35 21.94 -4.18 -3.65
N ALA A 36 23.17 -3.69 -3.78
CA ALA A 36 24.19 -4.33 -4.61
C ALA A 36 24.62 -5.70 -4.07
N ALA A 37 24.54 -5.93 -2.75
CA ALA A 37 24.94 -7.19 -2.12
C ALA A 37 23.92 -8.33 -2.31
N LEU A 38 22.66 -8.01 -2.63
CA LEU A 38 21.56 -8.97 -2.78
C LEU A 38 21.22 -9.29 -4.25
N GLY A 39 21.94 -8.68 -5.20
CA GLY A 39 21.61 -8.72 -6.63
C GLY A 39 20.51 -7.70 -6.93
N GLY A 40 20.92 -6.46 -7.23
CA GLY A 40 20.08 -5.26 -7.26
C GLY A 40 18.76 -5.40 -8.04
N GLU A 41 18.76 -6.15 -9.15
CA GLU A 41 17.53 -6.44 -9.92
C GLU A 41 16.46 -7.17 -9.08
N ARG A 42 16.84 -8.22 -8.34
CA ARG A 42 15.89 -8.98 -7.51
C ARG A 42 15.40 -8.18 -6.32
N ALA A 43 16.27 -7.39 -5.71
CA ALA A 43 15.91 -6.51 -4.59
C ALA A 43 14.92 -5.42 -5.04
N ASN A 44 15.15 -4.82 -6.21
CA ASN A 44 14.27 -3.79 -6.77
C ASN A 44 12.90 -4.37 -7.17
N GLN A 45 12.87 -5.58 -7.75
CA GLN A 45 11.60 -6.26 -8.03
C GLN A 45 10.84 -6.62 -6.74
N ALA A 46 11.53 -7.12 -5.72
CA ALA A 46 10.91 -7.45 -4.43
C ALA A 46 10.28 -6.22 -3.76
N ARG A 47 10.97 -5.07 -3.79
CA ARG A 47 10.44 -3.80 -3.24
C ARG A 47 9.26 -3.26 -4.04
N CYS A 48 9.27 -3.42 -5.36
CA CYS A 48 8.13 -3.04 -6.18
C CYS A 48 6.89 -3.90 -5.85
N ALA A 49 7.09 -5.20 -5.60
CA ALA A 49 6.02 -6.08 -5.14
C ALA A 49 5.50 -5.68 -3.74
N GLU A 50 6.39 -5.34 -2.80
CA GLU A 50 6.02 -4.85 -1.46
C GLU A 50 5.22 -3.52 -1.53
N PHE A 51 5.54 -2.65 -2.48
CA PHE A 51 4.75 -1.46 -2.77
C PHE A 51 3.34 -1.82 -3.26
N CYS A 52 3.21 -2.77 -4.19
CA CYS A 52 1.90 -3.25 -4.63
C CYS A 52 1.13 -3.88 -3.47
N GLU A 53 1.76 -4.71 -2.64
CA GLU A 53 1.11 -5.27 -1.45
C GLU A 53 0.63 -4.14 -0.54
N THR A 54 1.47 -3.14 -0.25
CA THR A 54 1.09 -2.03 0.62
C THR A 54 -0.06 -1.18 0.04
N GLU A 55 0.00 -0.77 -1.22
CA GLU A 55 -1.05 0.06 -1.84
C GLU A 55 -2.42 -0.64 -1.88
N PHE A 56 -2.44 -1.97 -2.03
CA PHE A 56 -3.67 -2.74 -2.16
C PHE A 56 -4.13 -3.44 -0.86
N GLU A 57 -3.23 -3.62 0.12
CA GLU A 57 -3.53 -4.17 1.45
C GLU A 57 -3.78 -3.09 2.52
N LEU A 58 -3.63 -1.80 2.20
CA LEU A 58 -4.00 -0.68 3.09
C LEU A 58 -5.52 -0.51 3.21
N LEU A 59 -6.22 -1.58 3.56
CA LEU A 59 -7.37 -1.48 4.43
C LEU A 59 -6.86 -1.01 5.80
N CYS A 60 -6.82 0.31 6.02
CA CYS A 60 -6.57 0.88 7.36
C CYS A 60 -7.46 0.25 8.44
N PHE A 61 -8.57 -0.37 8.02
CA PHE A 61 -9.48 -1.14 8.84
C PHE A 61 -9.93 -2.42 8.09
N PRO A 62 -9.87 -3.62 8.71
CA PRO A 62 -10.44 -4.86 8.17
C PRO A 62 -11.90 -4.67 7.70
N GLY A 63 -12.35 -5.48 6.73
CA GLY A 63 -13.63 -5.26 6.04
C GLY A 63 -14.89 -5.15 6.94
N GLU A 64 -14.91 -5.87 8.07
CA GLU A 64 -16.02 -5.84 9.04
C GLU A 64 -15.77 -4.89 10.23
N SER A 65 -14.69 -4.11 10.19
CA SER A 65 -14.30 -3.27 11.31
C SER A 65 -15.29 -2.14 11.57
N LYS A 66 -15.39 -1.80 12.86
CA LYS A 66 -16.35 -0.84 13.37
C LYS A 66 -15.64 0.29 14.09
N VAL A 67 -16.27 1.45 14.09
CA VAL A 67 -15.82 2.61 14.87
C VAL A 67 -16.94 2.99 15.82
N LEU A 68 -16.58 3.21 17.09
CA LEU A 68 -17.48 3.74 18.09
C LEU A 68 -17.63 5.24 17.85
N VAL A 69 -18.83 5.69 17.48
CA VAL A 69 -19.15 7.10 17.22
C VAL A 69 -20.04 7.64 18.34
N SER A 70 -19.72 8.84 18.83
CA SER A 70 -20.48 9.53 19.87
C SER A 70 -21.97 9.63 19.51
N GLY A 71 -22.86 9.18 20.40
CA GLY A 71 -24.31 9.20 20.19
C GLY A 71 -24.88 8.15 19.21
N ARG A 72 -24.04 7.40 18.49
CA ARG A 72 -24.49 6.34 17.56
C ARG A 72 -24.03 4.93 17.95
N GLY A 73 -23.02 4.81 18.79
CA GLY A 73 -22.43 3.52 19.13
C GLY A 73 -21.53 2.98 18.02
N ALA A 74 -21.37 1.65 17.95
CA ALA A 74 -20.47 1.01 16.99
C ALA A 74 -21.10 0.95 15.61
N VAL A 75 -20.44 1.55 14.61
CA VAL A 75 -20.91 1.58 13.22
C VAL A 75 -19.85 1.00 12.28
N PRO A 76 -20.22 0.39 11.13
CA PRO A 76 -19.26 -0.03 10.12
C PRO A 76 -18.44 1.16 9.59
N VAL A 77 -17.15 0.96 9.36
CA VAL A 77 -16.25 1.99 8.80
C VAL A 77 -16.80 2.55 7.47
N SER A 78 -17.42 1.70 6.65
CA SER A 78 -18.04 2.08 5.36
C SER A 78 -19.17 3.11 5.47
N THR A 79 -19.69 3.35 6.67
CA THR A 79 -20.81 4.27 6.93
C THR A 79 -20.39 5.58 7.61
N LEU A 80 -19.09 5.77 7.84
CA LEU A 80 -18.57 6.99 8.46
C LEU A 80 -18.65 8.18 7.51
N ALA A 81 -19.01 9.34 8.06
CA ALA A 81 -19.06 10.59 7.33
C ALA A 81 -18.07 11.61 7.91
N VAL A 82 -17.66 12.58 7.09
CA VAL A 82 -16.84 13.71 7.55
C VAL A 82 -17.63 14.48 8.62
N GLY A 83 -17.03 14.63 9.81
CA GLY A 83 -17.65 15.29 10.97
C GLY A 83 -18.16 14.33 12.04
N ASP A 84 -18.13 13.02 11.81
CA ASP A 84 -18.41 12.04 12.87
C ASP A 84 -17.34 12.09 13.97
N GLU A 85 -17.79 12.18 15.23
CA GLU A 85 -16.89 12.14 16.38
C GLU A 85 -16.56 10.69 16.75
N ALA A 86 -15.45 10.20 16.19
CA ALA A 86 -14.92 8.87 16.47
C ALA A 86 -14.26 8.81 17.85
N LEU A 87 -14.70 7.86 18.67
CA LEU A 87 -14.20 7.64 20.03
C LEU A 87 -13.14 6.53 20.08
N SER A 88 -13.33 5.44 19.32
CA SER A 88 -12.39 4.32 19.23
C SER A 88 -12.66 3.46 18.00
N ALA A 89 -11.62 2.88 17.41
CA ALA A 89 -11.75 1.80 16.44
C ALA A 89 -11.88 0.44 17.16
N ILE A 90 -12.62 -0.49 16.58
CA ILE A 90 -12.82 -1.86 17.08
C ILE A 90 -12.63 -2.81 15.88
N PRO A 91 -11.80 -3.87 16.01
CA PRO A 91 -11.60 -4.86 14.95
C PRO A 91 -12.90 -5.48 14.45
#